data_AF-A0A6J7LJV3-F1
#
_entry.id   AF-A0A6J7LJV3-F1
#
_cell.length_a   1.000
_cell.length_b   1.000
_cell.length_c   1.000
_cell.angle_alpha   90.00
_cell.angle_beta   90.00
_cell.angle_gamma   90.00
#
_symmetry.space_group_name_H-M   'P 1'
#
loop_
_entity.id
_entity.type
_entity.pdbx_description
1 polymer ?
#
loop_
_entity_poly.entity_id
_entity_poly.type
_entity_poly.pdbx_seq_one_letter_code
_entity_poly.pdbx_strand_id
1 'polypeptide(L)'
;MSWYLTGFPVGGEIRHRLATADSILAIDDLLDEMVSIHGSHLTVVEGGEYLRRGKTSGPIRVALPDGYRGCLNDMVVPDDNDVMAVSGG
;
A
#
# COMPACT_ATOMS: atom_id res chain seq x y z
N MET A 1 -7.75 -7.35 -2.03
CA MET A 1 -6.53 -7.29 -2.87
C MET A 1 -6.22 -5.89 -3.44
N SER A 2 -7.23 -5.06 -3.70
CA SER A 2 -7.10 -3.73 -4.32
C SER A 2 -6.01 -2.78 -3.78
N TRP A 3 -5.80 -2.74 -2.45
CA TRP A 3 -4.78 -1.90 -1.78
C TRP A 3 -3.32 -2.11 -2.22
N TYR A 4 -2.95 -3.26 -2.81
CA TYR A 4 -1.59 -3.47 -3.33
C TYR A 4 -1.31 -2.64 -4.58
N LEU A 5 -2.37 -2.24 -5.30
CA LEU A 5 -2.28 -1.40 -6.48
C LEU A 5 -2.36 0.09 -6.15
N THR A 6 -2.42 0.47 -4.88
CA THR A 6 -2.36 1.88 -4.46
C THR A 6 -1.02 2.49 -4.87
N GLY A 7 -1.10 3.59 -5.63
CA GLY A 7 0.04 4.29 -6.21
C GLY A 7 0.42 3.80 -7.62
N PHE A 8 -0.16 2.72 -8.12
CA PHE A 8 0.06 2.29 -9.50
C PHE A 8 -0.96 2.94 -10.47
N PRO A 9 -0.56 3.24 -11.73
CA PRO A 9 -1.42 3.88 -12.72
C PRO A 9 -2.39 2.89 -13.39
N VAL A 10 -3.13 2.10 -12.60
CA VAL A 10 -4.04 1.04 -13.07
C VAL A 10 -5.52 1.45 -13.16
N GLY A 11 -5.82 2.71 -12.82
CA GLY A 11 -7.20 3.21 -12.76
C GLY A 11 -7.99 2.76 -11.52
N GLY A 12 -9.07 3.50 -11.21
CA GLY A 12 -9.96 3.18 -10.08
C GLY A 12 -10.85 1.96 -10.32
N GLU A 13 -11.19 1.69 -11.57
CA GLU A 13 -12.14 0.65 -11.95
C GLU A 13 -11.56 -0.76 -11.75
N ILE A 14 -10.35 -1.03 -12.25
CA ILE A 14 -9.65 -2.31 -12.01
C ILE A 14 -9.50 -2.56 -10.51
N ARG A 15 -9.13 -1.52 -9.76
CA ARG A 15 -9.02 -1.60 -8.28
C ARG A 15 -10.37 -1.93 -7.63
N HIS A 16 -11.48 -1.39 -8.12
CA HIS A 16 -12.80 -1.68 -7.59
C HIS A 16 -13.20 -3.13 -7.87
N ARG A 17 -13.07 -3.57 -9.13
CA ARG A 17 -13.37 -4.95 -9.55
C ARG A 17 -12.55 -5.99 -8.79
N LEU A 18 -11.25 -5.75 -8.56
CA LEU A 18 -10.39 -6.59 -7.72
C LEU A 18 -10.73 -6.57 -6.23
N ALA A 19 -11.48 -5.57 -5.75
CA ALA A 19 -11.97 -5.53 -4.37
C ALA A 19 -13.24 -6.38 -4.18
N THR A 20 -14.02 -6.56 -5.25
CA THR A 20 -15.34 -7.22 -5.22
C THR A 20 -15.35 -8.59 -5.89
N ALA A 21 -14.24 -9.02 -6.51
CA ALA A 21 -14.12 -10.34 -7.11
C ALA A 21 -14.40 -11.46 -6.09
N ASP A 22 -15.16 -12.46 -6.51
CA ASP A 22 -15.73 -13.52 -5.67
C ASP A 22 -15.03 -14.88 -5.85
N SER A 23 -14.09 -14.97 -6.78
CA SER A 23 -13.34 -16.18 -7.09
C SER A 23 -11.90 -15.87 -7.49
N ILE A 24 -11.03 -16.86 -7.34
CA ILE A 24 -9.62 -16.76 -7.76
C ILE A 24 -9.53 -16.61 -9.28
N LEU A 25 -10.35 -17.33 -10.04
CA LEU A 25 -10.39 -17.20 -11.50
C LEU A 25 -10.75 -15.78 -11.94
N ALA A 26 -11.75 -15.16 -11.32
CA ALA A 26 -12.09 -13.77 -11.62
C ALA A 26 -10.95 -12.79 -11.27
N ILE A 27 -10.16 -13.07 -10.24
CA ILE A 27 -8.98 -12.28 -9.91
C ILE A 27 -7.91 -12.43 -10.99
N ASP A 28 -7.62 -13.66 -11.43
CA ASP A 28 -6.63 -13.92 -12.47
C ASP A 28 -7.01 -13.25 -13.79
N ASP A 29 -8.28 -13.36 -14.23
CA ASP A 29 -8.78 -12.70 -15.44
C ASP A 29 -8.61 -11.17 -15.38
N LEU A 30 -8.89 -10.56 -14.22
CA LEU A 30 -8.71 -9.12 -13.99
C LEU A 30 -7.24 -8.70 -14.00
N LEU A 31 -6.34 -9.54 -13.47
CA LEU A 31 -4.91 -9.27 -13.49
C LEU A 31 -4.35 -9.40 -14.91
N ASP A 32 -4.80 -10.37 -15.68
CA ASP A 32 -4.44 -10.54 -17.10
C ASP A 32 -4.93 -9.35 -17.95
N GLU A 33 -6.17 -8.91 -17.73
CA GLU A 33 -6.70 -7.68 -18.35
C GLU A 33 -5.82 -6.46 -18.01
N MET A 34 -5.50 -6.29 -16.72
CA MET A 34 -4.64 -5.19 -16.26
C MET A 34 -3.27 -5.22 -16.93
N VAL A 35 -2.61 -6.38 -16.99
CA VAL A 35 -1.30 -6.55 -17.63
C VAL A 35 -1.37 -6.31 -19.13
N SER A 36 -2.47 -6.71 -19.79
CA SER A 36 -2.70 -6.44 -21.21
C SER A 36 -2.80 -4.94 -21.50
N ILE A 37 -3.49 -4.17 -20.65
CA ILE A 37 -3.69 -2.72 -20.83
C ILE A 37 -2.43 -1.91 -20.47
N HIS A 38 -1.77 -2.26 -19.36
CA HIS A 38 -0.74 -1.43 -18.75
C HIS A 38 0.69 -1.97 -18.90
N GLY A 39 0.83 -3.22 -19.36
CA GLY A 39 2.09 -3.95 -19.37
C GLY A 39 2.46 -4.55 -18.01
N SER A 40 3.43 -5.47 -18.03
CA SER A 40 3.92 -6.17 -16.84
C SER A 40 4.93 -5.39 -16.00
N HIS A 41 5.41 -4.24 -16.50
CA HIS A 41 6.46 -3.42 -15.87
C HIS A 41 5.91 -2.13 -15.28
N LEU A 42 4.78 -2.24 -14.59
CA LEU A 42 4.16 -1.13 -13.87
C LEU A 42 5.05 -0.67 -12.71
N THR A 43 5.26 0.64 -12.61
CA THR A 43 5.91 1.27 -11.48
C THR A 43 4.92 2.15 -10.72
N VAL A 44 5.22 2.37 -9.44
CA VAL A 44 4.49 3.35 -8.64
C VAL A 44 4.72 4.73 -9.25
N VAL A 45 3.66 5.53 -9.36
CA VAL A 45 3.77 6.93 -9.82
C VAL A 45 4.56 7.74 -8.80
N GLU A 46 5.19 8.83 -9.24
CA GLU A 46 5.90 9.74 -8.33
C GLU A 46 4.99 10.20 -7.18
N GLY A 47 5.48 10.05 -5.94
CA GLY A 47 4.73 10.36 -4.72
C GLY A 47 3.73 9.28 -4.30
N GLY A 48 3.46 8.28 -5.16
CA GLY A 48 2.58 7.15 -4.86
C GLY A 48 3.09 6.26 -3.73
N GLU A 49 4.40 6.28 -3.45
CA GLU A 49 5.06 5.57 -2.37
C GLU A 49 4.71 6.11 -0.96
N TYR A 50 4.13 7.31 -0.88
CA TYR A 50 3.64 7.91 0.36
C TYR A 50 2.16 7.59 0.62
N LEU A 51 1.45 7.04 -0.37
CA LEU A 51 0.07 6.63 -0.18
C LEU A 51 0.00 5.45 0.78
N ARG A 52 -0.83 5.58 1.82
CA ARG A 52 -1.03 4.53 2.80
C ARG A 52 -1.72 3.34 2.13
N ARG A 53 -1.16 2.15 2.36
CA ARG A 53 -1.78 0.88 1.96
C ARG A 53 -2.49 0.29 3.17
N GLY A 54 -3.81 0.11 3.06
CA GLY A 54 -4.61 -0.61 4.04
C GLY A 54 -5.51 0.21 4.91
N LYS A 55 -6.01 -0.43 5.97
CA LYS A 55 -6.98 0.19 6.87
C LYS A 55 -6.28 1.25 7.72
N THR A 56 -6.66 2.50 7.51
CA THR A 56 -6.12 3.66 8.24
C THR A 56 -7.06 4.20 9.31
N SER A 57 -8.27 3.63 9.42
CA SER A 57 -9.33 4.09 10.33
C SER A 57 -9.35 3.39 11.70
N GLY A 58 -8.27 2.70 12.07
CA GLY A 58 -8.16 2.05 13.38
C GLY A 58 -7.90 3.04 14.52
N PRO A 59 -8.11 2.64 15.78
CA PRO A 59 -7.79 3.49 16.95
C PRO A 59 -6.28 3.71 17.12
N ILE A 60 -5.47 2.85 16.48
CA ILE A 60 -4.01 2.91 16.49
C ILE A 60 -3.54 3.81 15.36
N ARG A 61 -2.79 4.85 15.70
CA ARG A 61 -2.10 5.69 14.72
C ARG A 61 -0.78 5.03 14.35
N VAL A 62 -0.77 4.27 13.26
CA VAL A 62 0.47 3.78 12.65
C VAL A 62 1.12 4.92 11.88
N ALA A 63 2.29 5.37 12.33
CA ALA A 63 3.10 6.38 11.66
C ALA A 63 4.56 5.92 11.63
N LEU A 64 5.30 6.38 10.62
CA LEU A 64 6.76 6.24 10.61
C LEU A 64 7.34 7.37 11.46
N PRO A 65 8.46 7.13 12.18
CA PRO A 65 9.21 8.20 12.84
C PRO A 65 9.64 9.30 11.86
N ASP A 66 9.81 10.51 12.37
CA ASP A 66 10.30 11.64 11.59
C ASP A 66 11.67 11.32 10.99
N GLY A 67 11.88 11.69 9.71
CA GLY A 67 13.14 11.45 9.01
C GLY A 67 13.40 10.02 8.55
N TYR A 68 12.61 9.03 8.99
CA TYR A 68 12.84 7.60 8.70
C TYR A 68 12.99 7.30 7.19
N ARG A 69 12.17 7.91 6.33
CA ARG A 69 12.24 7.69 4.87
C ARG A 69 13.41 8.40 4.19
N GLY A 70 13.98 9.42 4.83
CA GLY A 70 15.16 10.14 4.33
C GLY A 70 16.47 9.41 4.60
N CYS A 71 16.51 8.57 5.65
CA CYS A 71 17.67 7.76 5.99
C CYS A 71 17.23 6.38 6.48
N LEU A 72 17.04 5.44 5.56
CA LEU A 72 16.57 4.08 5.87
C LEU A 72 17.55 3.26 6.71
N ASN A 73 18.84 3.65 6.71
CA ASN A 73 19.90 3.00 7.49
C ASN A 73 20.22 3.79 8.76
N ASP A 74 19.33 4.71 9.18
CA ASP A 74 19.49 5.38 10.45
C ASP A 74 19.39 4.35 11.59
N MET A 75 20.46 4.25 12.37
CA MET A 75 20.55 3.35 13.52
C MET A 75 20.29 4.09 14.84
N VAL A 76 19.98 5.39 14.78
CA VAL A 76 19.59 6.17 15.94
C VAL A 76 18.23 5.66 16.42
N VAL A 77 18.20 5.14 17.64
CA VAL A 77 16.96 4.75 18.31
C VAL A 77 16.17 6.03 18.60
N PRO A 78 14.94 6.17 18.06
CA PRO A 78 14.10 7.31 18.37
C PRO A 78 13.78 7.38 19.87
N ASP A 79 13.68 8.58 20.44
CA ASP A 79 13.22 8.81 21.81
C ASP A 79 11.69 8.63 21.90
N ASP A 80 11.24 7.40 21.65
CA ASP A 80 9.84 7.01 21.46
C ASP A 80 9.21 6.40 22.73
N ASN A 81 9.69 6.80 23.92
CA ASN A 81 9.24 6.24 25.19
C ASN A 81 7.72 6.38 25.42
N ASP A 82 7.07 7.34 24.75
CA ASP A 82 5.62 7.56 24.81
C ASP A 82 4.81 6.82 23.72
N VAL A 83 5.44 6.25 22.69
CA VAL A 83 4.78 5.69 21.48
C VAL A 83 4.73 4.15 21.49
N MET A 84 5.58 3.51 22.28
CA MET A 84 5.71 2.04 22.37
C MET A 84 4.51 1.29 22.95
N ALA A 85 3.49 1.99 23.47
CA ALA A 85 2.33 1.35 24.11
C ALA A 85 1.25 0.83 23.14
N VAL A 86 1.34 1.12 21.83
CA VAL A 86 0.19 0.96 20.90
C VAL A 86 0.55 0.25 19.59
N SER A 87 1.48 -0.71 19.60
CA SER A 87 1.74 -1.54 18.41
C SER A 87 1.84 -3.01 18.80
N GLY A 88 0.71 -3.58 19.17
CA GLY A 88 0.58 -4.99 19.55
C GLY A 88 -0.88 -5.38 19.66
N GLY A 89 -1.47 -5.74 18.53
CA GLY A 89 -2.81 -6.30 18.39
C GLY A 89 -2.89 -7.09 17.09
#